data_AF-A0A7W0W0I4-F1
#
_entry.id   AF-A0A7W0W0I4-F1
#
_cell.length_a   1.000
_cell.length_b   1.000
_cell.length_c   1.000
_cell.angle_alpha   90.00
_cell.angle_beta   90.00
_cell.angle_gamma   90.00
#
_symmetry.space_group_name_H-M   'P 1'
#
loop_
_entity.id
_entity.type
_entity.pdbx_description
1 polymer ?
#
loop_
_entity_poly.entity_id
_entity_poly.type
_entity_poly.pdbx_seq_one_letter_code
_entity_poly.pdbx_strand_id
1 'polypeptide(L)'
;MTEARPTERVLSLITAILRRSAHEIRNSLNGVAVNVEVVRSRSSRPGGSGEVSAFAERAVSEVATASALMDGTLALAQEFLGAMAEGKVRAGTDAGGDEGTFSITGAGPRLEGIRAAIATLAPRIGVTVETNGQTVIFRVLPESSSLPKA
;
A
#
# COMPACT_ATOMS: atom_id res chain seq x y z
N MET A 1 19.21 25.83 4.00
CA MET A 1 18.46 24.56 3.89
C MET A 1 17.94 24.24 5.28
N THR A 2 16.65 24.44 5.53
CA THR A 2 16.04 24.23 6.85
C THR A 2 15.71 22.75 6.98
N GLU A 3 16.33 22.07 7.93
CA GLU A 3 16.00 20.67 8.25
C GLU A 3 14.51 20.57 8.60
N ALA A 4 13.77 19.68 7.93
CA ALA A 4 12.36 19.48 8.22
C ALA A 4 12.20 18.96 9.65
N ARG A 5 11.16 19.42 10.36
CA ARG A 5 10.91 18.93 11.72
C ARG A 5 10.63 17.42 11.67
N PRO A 6 11.08 16.62 12.65
CA PRO A 6 10.89 15.16 12.65
C PRO A 6 9.45 14.71 12.34
N THR A 7 8.46 15.45 12.85
CA THR A 7 7.03 15.22 12.59
C THR A 7 6.63 15.49 11.13
N GLU A 8 7.14 16.55 10.51
CA GLU A 8 6.87 16.88 9.10
C GLU A 8 7.45 15.79 8.18
N ARG A 9 8.60 15.23 8.54
CA ARG A 9 9.24 14.12 7.82
C ARG A 9 8.40 12.84 7.88
N VAL A 10 7.95 12.45 9.07
CA VAL A 10 7.07 11.29 9.27
C VAL A 10 5.76 11.44 8.48
N LEU A 11 5.15 12.63 8.52
CA LEU A 11 3.92 12.90 7.77
C LEU A 11 4.14 12.78 6.26
N SER A 12 5.28 13.25 5.75
CA SER A 12 5.65 13.08 4.34
C SER A 12 5.76 11.60 3.94
N LEU A 13 6.41 10.77 4.78
CA LEU A 13 6.55 9.34 4.54
C LEU A 13 5.20 8.61 4.56
N ILE A 14 4.35 8.89 5.56
CA ILE A 14 2.99 8.34 5.63
C ILE A 14 2.19 8.77 4.39
N THR A 15 2.29 10.03 3.99
CA THR A 15 1.61 10.54 2.79
C THR A 15 2.10 9.83 1.54
N ALA A 16 3.40 9.54 1.42
CA ALA A 16 3.95 8.78 0.31
C ALA A 16 3.37 7.35 0.27
N ILE A 17 3.30 6.66 1.42
CA ILE A 17 2.68 5.34 1.55
C ILE A 17 1.22 5.36 1.07
N LEU A 18 0.42 6.31 1.56
CA LEU A 18 -1.00 6.43 1.19
C LEU A 18 -1.17 6.78 -0.29
N ARG A 19 -0.33 7.66 -0.83
CA ARG A 19 -0.33 8.03 -2.25
C ARG A 19 -0.03 6.83 -3.15
N ARG A 20 0.98 6.04 -2.80
CA ARG A 20 1.36 4.83 -3.56
C ARG A 20 0.26 3.77 -3.46
N SER A 21 -0.34 3.58 -2.29
CA SER A 21 -1.47 2.67 -2.12
C SER A 21 -2.67 3.09 -2.98
N ALA A 22 -2.99 4.39 -3.01
CA ALA A 22 -4.04 4.93 -3.87
C ALA A 22 -3.72 4.75 -5.37
N HIS A 23 -2.45 4.79 -5.76
CA HIS A 23 -2.04 4.50 -7.14
C HIS A 23 -2.30 3.05 -7.51
N GLU A 24 -1.92 2.10 -6.65
CA GLU A 24 -2.16 0.67 -6.86
C GLU A 24 -3.65 0.32 -6.93
N ILE A 25 -4.47 0.94 -6.08
CA ILE A 25 -5.93 0.79 -6.13
C ILE A 25 -6.47 1.24 -7.49
N ARG A 26 -6.06 2.43 -7.97
CA ARG A 26 -6.47 2.93 -9.29
C ARG A 26 -5.99 2.03 -10.42
N ASN A 27 -4.78 1.49 -10.32
CA ASN A 27 -4.23 0.57 -11.32
C ASN A 27 -5.11 -0.68 -11.46
N SER A 28 -5.51 -1.27 -10.33
CA SER A 28 -6.40 -2.44 -10.32
C SER A 28 -7.80 -2.11 -10.85
N LEU A 29 -8.39 -0.97 -10.45
CA LEU A 29 -9.68 -0.51 -10.99
C LEU A 29 -9.65 -0.22 -12.51
N ASN A 30 -8.52 0.29 -13.02
CA ASN A 30 -8.32 0.44 -14.47
C ASN A 30 -8.31 -0.93 -15.16
N GLY A 31 -7.67 -1.93 -14.55
CA GLY A 31 -7.72 -3.32 -14.99
C GLY A 31 -9.16 -3.85 -15.09
N VAL A 32 -10.00 -3.56 -14.09
CA VAL A 32 -11.44 -3.89 -14.13
C VAL A 32 -12.12 -3.23 -15.33
N ALA A 33 -11.97 -1.91 -15.47
CA ALA A 33 -12.62 -1.14 -16.54
C ALA A 33 -12.26 -1.66 -17.94
N VAL A 34 -10.98 -1.96 -18.17
CA VAL A 34 -10.49 -2.51 -19.45
C VAL A 34 -11.08 -3.90 -19.70
N ASN A 35 -11.04 -4.80 -18.72
CA ASN A 35 -11.56 -6.16 -18.89
C ASN A 35 -13.08 -6.15 -19.14
N VAL A 36 -13.84 -5.33 -18.41
CA VAL A 36 -15.29 -5.18 -18.60
C VAL A 36 -15.62 -4.59 -19.98
N GLU A 37 -14.85 -3.62 -20.47
CA GLU A 37 -15.04 -3.07 -21.82
C GLU A 37 -14.81 -4.15 -22.90
N VAL A 38 -13.80 -5.01 -22.72
CA VAL A 38 -13.56 -6.13 -23.63
C VAL A 38 -14.72 -7.13 -23.60
N VAL A 39 -15.24 -7.46 -22.42
CA VAL A 39 -16.44 -8.31 -22.26
C VAL A 39 -17.62 -7.69 -23.01
N ARG A 40 -17.90 -6.40 -22.80
CA ARG A 40 -18.99 -5.67 -23.46
C ARG A 40 -18.86 -5.72 -24.99
N SER A 41 -17.68 -5.36 -25.49
CA SER A 41 -17.38 -5.32 -26.93
C SER A 41 -17.52 -6.69 -27.58
N ARG A 42 -16.95 -7.74 -26.98
CA ARG A 42 -16.93 -9.09 -27.57
C ARG A 42 -18.24 -9.85 -27.43
N SER A 43 -19.01 -9.60 -26.37
CA SER A 43 -20.33 -10.23 -26.18
C SER A 43 -21.35 -9.80 -27.24
N SER A 44 -21.14 -8.66 -27.89
CA SER A 44 -21.98 -8.18 -29.00
C SER A 44 -21.69 -8.86 -30.35
N ARG A 45 -20.65 -9.71 -30.46
CA ARG A 45 -20.23 -10.33 -31.72
C ARG A 45 -20.67 -11.81 -31.78
N PRO A 46 -21.17 -12.30 -32.93
CA PRO A 46 -21.45 -13.72 -33.13
C PRO A 46 -20.18 -14.56 -32.96
N GLY A 47 -20.24 -15.62 -32.16
CA GLY A 47 -19.11 -16.56 -31.94
C GLY A 47 -18.08 -16.16 -30.88
N GLY A 48 -18.27 -15.05 -30.17
CA GLY A 48 -17.28 -14.51 -29.20
C GLY A 48 -17.29 -15.12 -27.80
N SER A 49 -18.11 -16.13 -27.50
CA SER A 49 -18.36 -16.61 -26.13
C SER A 49 -17.14 -17.23 -25.44
N GLY A 50 -16.26 -17.91 -26.17
CA GLY A 50 -15.09 -18.58 -25.60
C GLY A 50 -14.01 -17.62 -25.06
N GLU A 51 -13.91 -16.42 -25.61
CA GLU A 51 -12.89 -15.45 -25.19
C GLU A 51 -13.34 -14.56 -24.04
N VAL A 52 -14.65 -14.45 -23.77
CA VAL A 52 -15.23 -13.52 -22.79
C VAL A 52 -14.98 -13.96 -21.34
N SER A 53 -14.98 -15.27 -21.05
CA SER A 53 -14.81 -15.82 -19.69
C SER A 53 -13.50 -15.36 -19.05
N ALA A 54 -12.39 -15.43 -19.80
CA ALA A 54 -11.08 -15.05 -19.27
C ALA A 54 -10.99 -13.56 -18.89
N PHE A 55 -11.66 -12.66 -19.62
CA PHE A 55 -11.70 -11.24 -19.25
C PHE A 55 -12.63 -11.01 -18.06
N ALA A 56 -13.76 -11.70 -17.97
CA ALA A 56 -14.65 -11.63 -16.81
C ALA A 56 -13.95 -12.12 -15.53
N GLU A 57 -13.25 -13.25 -15.59
CA GLU A 57 -12.46 -13.79 -14.48
C GLU A 57 -11.35 -12.82 -14.04
N ARG A 58 -10.62 -12.22 -14.99
CA ARG A 58 -9.63 -11.18 -14.69
C ARG A 58 -10.26 -9.96 -14.04
N ALA A 59 -11.41 -9.49 -14.53
CA ALA A 59 -12.12 -8.37 -13.90
C ALA A 59 -12.49 -8.68 -12.44
N VAL A 60 -12.97 -9.89 -12.15
CA VAL A 60 -13.26 -10.33 -10.78
C VAL A 60 -11.99 -10.35 -9.91
N SER A 61 -10.89 -10.89 -10.43
CA SER A 61 -9.60 -10.90 -9.73
C SER A 61 -9.07 -9.50 -9.43
N GLU A 62 -9.24 -8.56 -10.36
CA GLU A 62 -8.87 -7.16 -10.17
C GLU A 62 -9.79 -6.46 -9.15
N VAL A 63 -11.10 -6.72 -9.15
CA VAL A 63 -12.00 -6.21 -8.09
C VAL A 63 -11.54 -6.71 -6.72
N ALA A 64 -11.28 -8.01 -6.57
CA ALA A 64 -10.80 -8.58 -5.31
C ALA A 64 -9.47 -7.94 -4.86
N THR A 65 -8.57 -7.69 -5.81
CA THR A 65 -7.31 -7.00 -5.57
C THR A 65 -7.53 -5.56 -5.10
N ALA A 66 -8.36 -4.78 -5.80
CA ALA A 66 -8.69 -3.41 -5.43
C ALA A 66 -9.32 -3.33 -4.03
N SER A 67 -10.26 -4.23 -3.71
CA SER A 67 -10.87 -4.32 -2.38
C SER A 67 -9.84 -4.61 -1.28
N ALA A 68 -8.98 -5.62 -1.46
CA ALA A 68 -7.95 -5.95 -0.49
C ALA A 68 -6.96 -4.78 -0.27
N LEU A 69 -6.61 -4.06 -1.33
CA LEU A 69 -5.76 -2.87 -1.23
C LEU A 69 -6.46 -1.71 -0.51
N MET A 70 -7.76 -1.48 -0.77
CA MET A 70 -8.54 -0.47 -0.06
C MET A 70 -8.63 -0.78 1.43
N ASP A 71 -8.98 -2.01 1.80
CA ASP A 71 -9.08 -2.44 3.20
C ASP A 71 -7.73 -2.33 3.91
N GLY A 72 -6.65 -2.78 3.29
CA GLY A 72 -5.29 -2.62 3.82
C GLY A 72 -4.90 -1.16 4.00
N THR A 73 -5.24 -0.30 3.03
CA THR A 73 -4.94 1.15 3.10
C THR A 73 -5.71 1.82 4.22
N LEU A 74 -6.99 1.49 4.38
CA LEU A 74 -7.84 2.03 5.43
C LEU A 74 -7.37 1.61 6.82
N ALA A 75 -7.09 0.31 7.01
CA ALA A 75 -6.56 -0.22 8.25
C ALA A 75 -5.23 0.48 8.61
N LEU A 76 -4.32 0.60 7.64
CA LEU A 76 -3.04 1.27 7.86
C LEU A 76 -3.20 2.76 8.21
N ALA A 77 -4.09 3.48 7.54
CA ALA A 77 -4.35 4.89 7.80
C ALA A 77 -4.92 5.11 9.21
N GLN A 78 -5.87 4.28 9.64
CA GLN A 78 -6.43 4.31 11.00
C GLN A 78 -5.33 4.07 12.05
N GLU A 79 -4.44 3.13 11.77
CA GLU A 79 -3.35 2.80 12.67
C GLU A 79 -2.31 3.91 12.79
N PHE A 80 -1.92 4.51 11.66
CA PHE A 80 -1.05 5.69 11.66
C PHE A 80 -1.67 6.86 12.41
N LEU A 81 -2.95 7.16 12.17
CA LEU A 81 -3.65 8.26 12.83
C LEU A 81 -3.66 8.10 14.34
N GLY A 82 -4.03 6.92 14.85
CA GLY A 82 -4.05 6.73 16.30
C GLY A 82 -2.65 6.60 16.91
N ALA A 83 -1.66 6.07 16.19
CA ALA A 83 -0.27 6.09 16.66
C ALA A 83 0.28 7.52 16.77
N MET A 84 -0.07 8.40 15.81
CA MET A 84 0.28 9.82 15.87
C MET A 84 -0.42 10.53 17.02
N ALA A 85 -1.72 10.26 17.23
CA ALA A 85 -2.48 10.83 18.34
C ALA A 85 -1.90 10.45 19.72
N GLU A 86 -1.32 9.26 19.82
CA GLU A 86 -0.68 8.75 21.04
C GLU A 86 0.81 9.16 21.17
N GLY A 87 1.36 9.92 20.21
CA GLY A 87 2.77 10.32 20.21
C GLY A 87 3.75 9.14 20.05
N LYS A 88 3.27 8.04 19.46
CA LYS A 88 3.99 6.76 19.32
C LYS A 88 4.77 6.62 18.02
N VAL A 89 4.74 7.65 17.17
CA VAL A 89 5.47 7.67 15.90
C VAL A 89 6.76 8.47 16.07
N ARG A 90 7.87 7.89 15.62
CA ARG A 90 9.19 8.53 15.65
C ARG A 90 9.83 8.48 14.27
N ALA A 91 10.40 9.60 13.84
CA ALA A 91 11.26 9.61 12.67
C ALA A 91 12.46 8.68 12.94
N GLY A 92 12.83 7.87 11.95
CA GLY A 92 14.03 7.06 12.02
C GLY A 92 15.26 7.97 11.99
N THR A 93 16.19 7.72 12.89
CA THR A 93 17.53 8.32 12.87
C THR A 93 18.53 7.17 12.89
N ASP A 94 18.48 6.29 11.90
CA ASP A 94 19.51 5.27 11.79
C ASP A 94 20.85 5.98 11.49
N ALA A 95 21.93 5.46 12.06
CA ALA A 95 23.30 5.99 11.94
C ALA A 95 23.82 6.09 10.48
N GLY A 96 23.05 5.63 9.50
CA GLY A 96 23.31 5.73 8.07
C GLY A 96 22.55 6.85 7.32
N GLY A 97 21.73 7.66 8.00
CA GLY A 97 21.08 8.83 7.38
C GLY A 97 19.97 8.52 6.36
N ASP A 98 19.35 7.34 6.45
CA ASP A 98 18.30 6.93 5.50
C ASP A 98 17.00 7.72 5.76
N GLU A 99 16.80 8.81 5.01
CA GLU A 99 15.67 9.74 5.15
C GLU A 99 14.28 9.10 4.98
N GLY A 100 14.24 7.85 4.50
CA GLY A 100 13.02 7.07 4.22
C GLY A 100 12.44 6.29 5.40
N THR A 101 13.02 6.37 6.60
CA THR A 101 12.66 5.47 7.71
C THR A 101 11.85 6.16 8.82
N PHE A 102 10.84 5.48 9.35
CA PHE A 102 10.13 5.85 10.58
C PHE A 102 9.70 4.63 11.38
N SER A 103 9.37 4.82 12.65
CA SER A 103 8.96 3.73 13.53
C SER A 103 7.70 4.07 14.32
N ILE A 104 6.94 3.03 14.64
CA ILE A 104 5.77 3.08 15.50
C ILE A 104 6.01 2.15 16.68
N THR A 105 6.02 2.68 17.89
CA THR A 105 6.14 1.90 19.12
C THR A 105 4.77 1.67 19.73
N GLY A 106 4.40 0.42 19.98
CA GLY A 106 3.10 0.08 20.55
C GLY A 106 3.13 -1.25 21.28
N ALA A 107 2.02 -1.63 21.89
CA ALA A 107 1.86 -2.95 22.50
C ALA A 107 0.55 -3.57 22.01
N GLY A 108 0.54 -4.90 21.89
CA GLY A 108 -0.69 -5.68 21.73
C GLY A 108 -1.27 -5.73 20.31
N PRO A 109 -2.61 -5.87 20.18
CA PRO A 109 -3.31 -6.18 18.91
C PRO A 109 -3.06 -5.17 17.79
N ARG A 110 -2.73 -3.94 18.17
CA ARG A 110 -2.51 -2.82 17.26
C ARG A 110 -1.33 -3.04 16.31
N LEU A 111 -0.20 -3.53 16.84
CA LEU A 111 0.99 -3.80 16.02
C LEU A 111 0.76 -4.97 15.07
N GLU A 112 0.01 -5.99 15.51
CA GLU A 112 -0.41 -7.08 14.63
C GLU A 112 -1.35 -6.59 13.53
N GLY A 113 -2.27 -5.66 13.83
CA GLY A 113 -3.12 -4.98 12.85
C GLY A 113 -2.31 -4.23 11.80
N ILE A 114 -1.33 -3.43 12.23
CA ILE A 114 -0.37 -2.75 11.34
C ILE A 114 0.38 -3.75 10.46
N ARG A 115 0.91 -4.82 11.05
CA ARG A 115 1.69 -5.84 10.36
C ARG A 115 0.86 -6.58 9.31
N ALA A 116 -0.37 -6.95 9.65
CA ALA A 116 -1.29 -7.59 8.72
C ALA A 116 -1.67 -6.64 7.57
N ALA A 117 -2.01 -5.38 7.89
CA ALA A 117 -2.38 -4.38 6.88
C ALA A 117 -1.23 -4.09 5.90
N ILE A 118 -0.02 -3.91 6.42
CA ILE A 118 1.14 -3.59 5.58
C ILE A 118 1.69 -4.78 4.82
N ALA A 119 1.52 -6.03 5.29
CA ALA A 119 1.97 -7.23 4.57
C ALA A 119 1.34 -7.34 3.17
N THR A 120 0.08 -6.94 3.03
CA THR A 120 -0.63 -6.91 1.75
C THR A 120 -0.12 -5.80 0.82
N LEU A 121 0.26 -4.66 1.38
CA LEU A 121 0.61 -3.44 0.64
C LEU A 121 2.10 -3.37 0.27
N ALA A 122 2.98 -3.70 1.22
CA ALA A 122 4.42 -3.49 1.18
C ALA A 122 5.09 -3.89 -0.15
N PRO A 123 4.83 -5.09 -0.71
CA PRO A 123 5.44 -5.51 -1.97
C PRO A 123 5.09 -4.61 -3.16
N ARG A 124 3.94 -3.95 -3.12
CA ARG A 124 3.39 -3.15 -4.24
C ARG A 124 3.73 -1.67 -4.13
N ILE A 125 3.92 -1.16 -2.91
CA ILE A 125 4.15 0.26 -2.67
C ILE A 125 5.60 0.62 -2.34
N GLY A 126 6.52 -0.33 -2.44
CA GLY A 126 7.95 -0.11 -2.19
C GLY A 126 8.21 0.29 -0.74
N VAL A 127 7.65 -0.47 0.19
CA VAL A 127 7.85 -0.28 1.64
C VAL A 127 8.35 -1.59 2.21
N THR A 128 9.40 -1.55 3.01
CA THR A 128 9.81 -2.69 3.83
C THR A 128 9.42 -2.44 5.28
N VAL A 129 9.05 -3.52 5.97
CA VAL A 129 8.64 -3.46 7.38
C VAL A 129 9.44 -4.46 8.17
N GLU A 130 10.07 -3.96 9.23
CA GLU A 130 10.81 -4.75 10.20
C GLU A 130 10.14 -4.61 11.57
N THR A 131 10.24 -5.64 12.39
CA THR A 131 9.69 -5.61 13.75
C THR A 131 10.81 -5.89 14.74
N ASN A 132 10.95 -5.01 15.72
CA ASN A 132 11.89 -5.13 16.82
C ASN A 132 11.12 -5.00 18.14
N GLY A 133 10.70 -6.14 18.69
CA GLY A 133 9.88 -6.22 19.89
C GLY A 133 8.56 -5.46 19.73
N GLN A 134 8.41 -4.38 20.48
CA GLN A 134 7.24 -3.49 20.49
C GLN A 134 7.33 -2.35 19.47
N THR A 135 8.30 -2.39 18.55
CA THR A 135 8.51 -1.35 17.55
C THR A 135 8.38 -1.94 16.16
N VAL A 136 7.53 -1.34 15.33
CA VAL A 136 7.45 -1.62 13.89
C VAL A 136 8.18 -0.50 13.17
N ILE A 137 9.17 -0.87 12.37
CA ILE A 137 10.02 0.04 11.61
C ILE A 137 9.60 -0.05 10.15
N PHE A 138 9.29 1.09 9.56
CA PHE A 138 8.93 1.25 8.16
C PHE A 138 10.09 1.91 7.44
N ARG A 139 10.52 1.32 6.32
CA ARG A 139 11.45 1.95 5.38
C ARG A 139 10.75 2.13 4.05
N VAL A 140 10.57 3.37 3.65
CA VAL A 140 10.00 3.75 2.36
C VAL A 140 11.12 3.81 1.34
N LEU A 141 11.10 2.91 0.36
CA LEU A 141 12.11 2.86 -0.68
C LEU A 141 11.96 4.06 -1.64
N PRO A 142 13.07 4.59 -2.18
CA PRO A 142 13.03 5.57 -3.27
C PRO A 142 12.18 5.08 -4.45
N GLU A 143 11.50 5.99 -5.14
CA GLU A 143 10.65 5.61 -6.30
C GLU A 143 11.46 4.99 -7.47
N SER A 144 12.79 5.22 -7.51
CA SER A 144 13.70 4.65 -8.51
C SER A 144 14.15 3.21 -8.20
N SER A 145 13.94 2.72 -6.97
CA SER A 145 14.22 1.34 -6.57
C SER A 145 12.94 0.53 -6.59
N SER A 146 12.52 0.12 -7.78
CA SER A 146 11.49 -0.92 -7.89
C SER A 146 12.02 -2.22 -7.29
N LEU A 147 11.26 -2.82 -6.36
CA LEU A 147 11.47 -4.22 -6.00
C LEU A 147 11.25 -5.05 -7.28
N PRO A 148 12.05 -6.11 -7.52
CA PRO A 148 11.81 -6.99 -8.65
C PRO A 148 10.37 -7.50 -8.56
N LYS A 149 9.59 -7.32 -9.63
CA LYS A 149 8.25 -7.89 -9.76
C LYS A 149 8.41 -9.40 -9.63
N ALA A 150 7.89 -9.97 -8.53
CA ALA A 150 7.75 -11.40 -8.34
C ALA A 150 6.66 -11.98 -9.25
#